data_AF-A0A6A5G1Q8-F1
#
_entry.id   AF-A0A6A5G1Q8-F1
#
_cell.length_a   1.000
_cell.length_b   1.000
_cell.length_c   1.000
_cell.angle_alpha   90.00
_cell.angle_beta   90.00
_cell.angle_gamma   90.00
#
_symmetry.space_group_name_H-M   'P 1'
#
loop_
_entity.id
_entity.type
_entity.pdbx_description
1 polymer ?
#
loop_
_entity_poly.entity_id
_entity_poly.type
_entity_poly.pdbx_seq_one_letter_code
_entity_poly.pdbx_strand_id
1 'polypeptide(L)'
;MLTIGTRQHNFNALILTMKSIILGPLGLLVAFCCFYQPADAALAAMSIDLGSQFIKIGLVKPGVPMDIVLNKESRRKTPNVISFKNDERFFAEAAAAMSSSHPQSTYNFLLSLIARKEGDDAFTTFKKTFPFTAFEFDDVRKTVIFPYKEEKYNVETLLAMILWNAKKVTEAYADQTVKVSFI
;
A
#
# COMPACT_ATOMS: atom_id res chain seq x y z
N MET A 1 -4.50 74.89 42.91
CA MET A 1 -4.15 73.51 43.34
C MET A 1 -5.27 72.61 42.81
N LEU A 2 -4.96 71.50 42.13
CA LEU A 2 -5.80 70.71 41.19
C LEU A 2 -5.99 71.43 39.83
N THR A 3 -5.70 70.90 38.64
CA THR A 3 -6.04 69.57 38.08
C THR A 3 -5.13 69.24 36.86
N ILE A 4 -3.93 68.69 37.07
CA ILE A 4 -3.03 68.20 35.98
C ILE A 4 -2.84 66.66 36.02
N GLY A 5 -3.32 65.99 37.08
CA GLY A 5 -3.06 64.57 37.33
C GLY A 5 -3.90 63.55 36.52
N THR A 6 -4.96 63.95 35.82
CA THR A 6 -5.93 62.99 35.26
C THR A 6 -5.64 62.54 33.81
N ARG A 7 -4.74 63.22 33.07
CA ARG A 7 -4.46 62.91 31.65
C ARG A 7 -3.35 61.88 31.45
N GLN A 8 -2.38 61.80 32.37
CA GLN A 8 -1.24 60.87 32.29
C GLN A 8 -1.62 59.43 32.65
N HIS A 9 -2.60 59.24 33.56
CA HIS A 9 -3.06 57.92 33.99
C HIS A 9 -3.83 57.16 32.89
N ASN A 10 -4.59 57.85 32.04
CA ASN A 10 -5.35 57.22 30.95
C ASN A 10 -4.46 56.76 29.78
N PHE A 11 -3.32 57.41 29.54
CA PHE A 11 -2.41 57.05 28.45
C PHE A 11 -1.62 55.77 28.76
N ASN A 12 -1.17 55.59 30.00
CA ASN A 12 -0.51 54.35 30.44
C ASN A 12 -1.50 53.17 30.54
N ALA A 13 -2.76 53.43 30.92
CA ALA A 13 -3.82 52.41 30.90
C ALA A 13 -4.18 51.96 29.48
N LEU A 14 -4.17 52.88 28.50
CA LEU A 14 -4.36 52.58 27.08
C LEU A 14 -3.19 51.78 26.49
N ILE A 15 -1.95 52.13 26.84
CA ILE A 15 -0.75 51.37 26.42
C ILE A 15 -0.70 49.98 27.07
N LEU A 16 -1.15 49.84 28.33
CA LEU A 16 -1.28 48.53 28.99
C LEU A 16 -2.38 47.67 28.36
N THR A 17 -3.55 48.25 28.06
CA THR A 17 -4.64 47.51 27.39
C THR A 17 -4.27 47.12 25.96
N MET A 18 -3.57 47.99 25.21
CA MET A 18 -3.07 47.65 23.88
C MET A 18 -1.97 46.57 23.91
N LYS A 19 -1.08 46.56 24.91
CA LYS A 19 -0.11 45.46 25.11
C LYS A 19 -0.79 44.13 25.43
N SER A 20 -1.82 44.12 26.28
CA SER A 20 -2.58 42.91 26.60
C SER A 20 -3.40 42.38 25.41
N ILE A 21 -3.91 43.26 24.54
CA ILE A 21 -4.67 42.90 23.33
C ILE A 21 -3.75 42.33 22.23
N ILE A 22 -2.46 42.69 22.20
CA ILE A 22 -1.50 42.17 21.21
C ILE A 22 -0.80 40.89 21.74
N LEU A 23 -0.53 40.82 23.05
CA LEU A 23 0.11 39.65 23.67
C LEU A 23 -0.85 38.47 23.84
N GLY A 24 -2.16 38.74 23.96
CA GLY A 24 -3.21 37.73 24.02
C GLY A 24 -3.28 36.83 22.77
N PRO A 25 -3.49 37.37 21.55
CA PRO A 25 -3.62 36.57 20.34
C PRO A 25 -2.30 35.95 19.90
N LEU A 26 -1.16 36.63 20.11
CA LEU A 26 0.16 36.07 19.79
C LEU A 26 0.56 34.96 20.77
N GLY A 27 0.25 35.13 22.06
CA GLY A 27 0.43 34.08 23.06
C GLY A 27 -0.48 32.88 22.83
N LEU A 28 -1.73 33.11 22.37
CA LEU A 28 -2.65 32.05 21.98
C LEU A 28 -2.18 31.32 20.71
N LEU A 29 -1.61 32.03 19.74
CA LEU A 29 -1.03 31.46 18.52
C LEU A 29 0.21 30.62 18.84
N VAL A 30 1.11 31.10 19.70
CA VAL A 30 2.30 30.36 20.15
C VAL A 30 1.89 29.14 20.99
N ALA A 31 0.89 29.27 21.87
CA ALA A 31 0.33 28.12 22.57
C ALA A 31 -0.28 27.11 21.58
N PHE A 32 -1.07 27.57 20.60
CA PHE A 32 -1.66 26.72 19.57
C PHE A 32 -0.58 26.00 18.73
N CYS A 33 0.54 26.66 18.41
CA CYS A 33 1.69 26.04 17.74
C CYS A 33 2.46 25.05 18.64
N CYS A 34 2.60 25.33 19.93
CA CYS A 34 3.24 24.41 20.88
C CYS A 34 2.37 23.19 21.21
N PHE A 35 1.04 23.32 21.13
CA PHE A 35 0.08 22.21 21.22
C PHE A 35 -0.21 21.56 19.86
N TYR A 36 0.26 22.14 18.75
CA TYR A 36 0.33 21.47 17.45
C TYR A 36 1.48 20.47 17.51
N GLN A 37 1.28 19.41 18.29
CA GLN A 37 1.97 18.16 18.04
C GLN A 37 1.59 17.79 16.60
N PRO A 38 2.51 17.76 15.62
CA PRO A 38 2.21 17.02 14.42
C PRO A 38 1.84 15.64 14.93
N ALA A 39 0.61 15.19 14.66
CA ALA A 39 0.24 13.82 14.95
C ALA A 39 1.36 13.00 14.31
N ASP A 40 2.19 12.38 15.15
CA ASP A 40 3.25 11.50 14.70
C ASP A 40 2.48 10.49 13.87
N ALA A 41 2.57 10.63 12.54
CA ALA A 41 1.78 9.85 11.61
C ALA A 41 2.42 8.47 11.66
N ALA A 42 2.12 7.77 12.74
CA ALA A 42 2.68 6.50 13.11
C ALA A 42 2.01 5.51 12.17
N LEU A 43 2.52 5.54 10.93
CA LEU A 43 1.99 4.83 9.80
C LEU A 43 2.15 3.35 10.08
N ALA A 44 1.05 2.61 9.95
CA ALA A 44 1.12 1.18 9.95
C ALA A 44 2.11 0.71 8.87
N ALA A 45 2.94 -0.26 9.24
CA ALA A 45 3.90 -0.88 8.34
C ALA A 45 3.41 -2.28 7.97
N MET A 46 3.53 -2.65 6.69
CA MET A 46 3.29 -4.02 6.25
C MET A 46 4.59 -4.71 5.82
N SER A 47 4.67 -6.00 6.12
CA SER A 47 5.65 -6.93 5.59
C SER A 47 4.95 -7.98 4.73
N ILE A 48 5.60 -8.45 3.66
CA ILE A 48 5.02 -9.41 2.71
C ILE A 48 5.97 -10.61 2.58
N ASP A 49 5.47 -11.80 2.94
CA ASP A 49 6.08 -13.07 2.60
C ASP A 49 5.50 -13.53 1.25
N LEU A 50 6.28 -13.32 0.18
CA LEU A 50 5.89 -13.61 -1.19
C LEU A 50 6.37 -15.02 -1.58
N GLY A 51 5.54 -16.03 -1.33
CA GLY A 51 5.79 -17.41 -1.74
C GLY A 51 5.26 -17.71 -3.15
N SER A 52 5.75 -18.79 -3.77
CA SER A 52 5.32 -19.18 -5.13
C SER A 52 3.83 -19.50 -5.24
N GLN A 53 3.24 -20.10 -4.20
CA GLN A 53 1.83 -20.47 -4.15
C GLN A 53 0.98 -19.52 -3.31
N PHE A 54 1.55 -18.96 -2.26
CA PHE A 54 0.81 -18.19 -1.25
C PHE A 54 1.59 -16.97 -0.82
N ILE A 55 0.86 -15.92 -0.50
CA ILE A 55 1.31 -14.69 0.12
C ILE A 55 0.79 -14.65 1.56
N LYS A 56 1.66 -14.24 2.48
CA LYS A 56 1.27 -13.87 3.85
C LYS A 56 1.67 -12.43 4.09
N ILE A 57 0.90 -11.73 4.89
CA ILE A 57 1.12 -10.30 5.14
C ILE A 57 1.13 -10.07 6.64
N GLY A 58 2.23 -9.53 7.15
CA GLY A 58 2.33 -9.03 8.51
C GLY A 58 1.98 -7.54 8.56
N LEU A 59 1.31 -7.14 9.63
CA LEU A 59 0.94 -5.75 9.89
C LEU A 59 1.42 -5.35 11.28
N VAL A 60 2.17 -4.25 11.35
CA VAL A 60 2.60 -3.64 12.61
C VAL A 60 1.92 -2.28 12.71
N LYS A 61 1.12 -2.11 13.76
CA LYS A 61 0.52 -0.83 14.12
C LYS A 61 1.20 -0.28 15.39
N PRO A 62 1.35 1.04 15.52
CA PRO A 62 1.86 1.63 16.76
C PRO A 62 1.00 1.22 17.96
N GLY A 63 1.65 0.79 19.03
CA GLY A 63 0.97 0.40 20.28
C GLY A 63 0.22 -0.94 20.24
N VAL A 64 0.26 -1.68 19.13
CA VAL A 64 -0.37 -3.01 19.00
C VAL A 64 0.69 -4.04 18.58
N PRO A 65 0.68 -5.26 19.13
CA PRO A 65 1.54 -6.33 18.63
C PRO A 65 1.35 -6.57 17.13
N MET A 66 2.38 -7.11 16.49
CA MET A 66 2.30 -7.55 15.09
C MET A 66 1.16 -8.57 14.91
N ASP A 67 0.37 -8.39 13.86
CA ASP A 67 -0.70 -9.33 13.48
C ASP A 67 -0.54 -9.78 12.01
N ILE A 68 -1.14 -10.91 11.66
CA ILE A 68 -1.19 -11.43 10.29
C ILE A 68 -2.54 -11.05 9.68
N VAL A 69 -2.47 -10.30 8.58
CA VAL A 69 -3.65 -9.82 7.85
C VAL A 69 -4.49 -10.99 7.36
N LEU A 70 -5.80 -10.90 7.60
CA LEU A 70 -6.77 -11.82 7.03
C LEU A 70 -7.20 -11.34 5.64
N ASN A 71 -7.32 -12.27 4.70
CA ASN A 71 -7.93 -11.98 3.40
C ASN A 71 -9.46 -11.96 3.48
N LYS A 72 -10.11 -11.71 2.34
CA LYS A 72 -11.58 -11.63 2.23
C LYS A 72 -12.29 -12.90 2.70
N GLU A 73 -11.65 -14.05 2.58
CA GLU A 73 -12.15 -15.36 3.03
C GLU A 73 -11.78 -15.67 4.50
N SER A 74 -11.33 -14.66 5.25
CA SER A 74 -10.88 -14.80 6.64
C SER A 74 -9.71 -15.79 6.84
N ARG A 75 -8.82 -15.91 5.84
CA ARG A 75 -7.63 -16.77 5.89
C ARG A 75 -6.36 -15.93 6.00
N ARG A 76 -5.34 -16.49 6.69
CA ARG A 76 -3.98 -15.92 6.83
C ARG A 76 -3.03 -16.27 5.67
N LYS A 77 -3.49 -17.06 4.70
CA LYS A 77 -2.74 -17.45 3.51
C LYS A 77 -3.57 -17.05 2.29
N THR A 78 -3.01 -16.20 1.45
CA THR A 78 -3.66 -15.68 0.25
C THR A 78 -3.02 -16.32 -0.97
N PRO A 79 -3.76 -16.95 -1.90
CA PRO A 79 -3.19 -17.50 -3.12
C PRO A 79 -2.41 -16.44 -3.93
N ASN A 80 -1.20 -16.79 -4.39
CA ASN A 80 -0.37 -15.95 -5.27
C ASN A 80 -0.78 -16.16 -6.74
N VAL A 81 -1.94 -15.61 -7.10
CA VAL A 81 -2.56 -15.82 -8.41
C VAL A 81 -3.32 -14.57 -8.85
N ILE A 82 -3.28 -14.32 -10.15
CA ILE A 82 -4.06 -13.30 -10.85
C ILE A 82 -4.75 -13.94 -12.04
N SER A 83 -5.97 -13.53 -12.33
CA SER A 83 -6.72 -13.99 -13.50
C SER A 83 -7.42 -12.82 -14.18
N PHE A 84 -7.54 -12.87 -15.49
CA PHE A 84 -8.24 -11.85 -16.28
C PHE A 84 -9.49 -12.43 -16.93
N LYS A 85 -10.60 -11.69 -16.81
CA LYS A 85 -11.88 -12.01 -17.47
C LYS A 85 -12.65 -10.72 -17.73
N ASN A 86 -13.13 -10.52 -18.96
CA ASN A 86 -13.92 -9.36 -19.37
C ASN A 86 -13.33 -8.00 -18.94
N ASP A 87 -12.01 -7.83 -19.10
CA ASP A 87 -11.27 -6.62 -18.69
C ASP A 87 -11.20 -6.35 -17.18
N GLU A 88 -11.69 -7.28 -16.38
CA GLU A 88 -11.53 -7.27 -14.93
C GLU A 88 -10.36 -8.18 -14.49
N ARG A 89 -9.66 -7.72 -13.45
CA ARG A 89 -8.59 -8.46 -12.78
C ARG A 89 -9.13 -9.09 -11.51
N PHE A 90 -9.05 -10.41 -11.44
CA PHE A 90 -9.33 -11.19 -10.25
C PHE A 90 -8.00 -11.49 -9.55
N PHE A 91 -8.04 -11.55 -8.22
CA PHE A 91 -6.88 -11.84 -7.39
C PHE A 91 -7.21 -12.93 -6.36
N ALA A 92 -6.17 -13.59 -5.84
CA ALA A 92 -6.28 -14.51 -4.72
C ALA A 92 -7.32 -15.62 -4.96
N GLU A 93 -8.21 -15.91 -4.01
CA GLU A 93 -9.21 -16.98 -4.12
C GLU A 93 -10.13 -16.81 -5.33
N ALA A 94 -10.52 -15.57 -5.67
CA ALA A 94 -11.36 -15.31 -6.82
C ALA A 94 -10.66 -15.68 -8.13
N ALA A 95 -9.36 -15.39 -8.26
CA ALA A 95 -8.57 -15.82 -9.41
C ALA A 95 -8.27 -17.32 -9.40
N ALA A 96 -8.02 -17.91 -8.23
CA ALA A 96 -7.82 -19.35 -8.10
C ALA A 96 -9.04 -20.12 -8.63
N ALA A 97 -10.25 -19.66 -8.31
CA ALA A 97 -11.51 -20.24 -8.78
C ALA A 97 -11.69 -20.15 -10.31
N MET A 98 -11.01 -19.20 -10.97
CA MET A 98 -11.05 -19.07 -12.44
C MET A 98 -10.12 -20.05 -13.16
N SER A 99 -9.19 -20.71 -12.46
CA SER A 99 -8.17 -21.58 -13.08
C SER A 99 -8.76 -22.71 -13.93
N SER A 100 -9.95 -23.21 -13.58
CA SER A 100 -10.62 -24.29 -14.33
C SER A 100 -11.38 -23.78 -15.56
N SER A 101 -11.97 -22.60 -15.48
CA SER A 101 -12.83 -22.04 -16.54
C SER A 101 -12.08 -21.12 -17.51
N HIS A 102 -11.02 -20.45 -17.04
CA HIS A 102 -10.19 -19.52 -17.80
C HIS A 102 -8.70 -19.80 -17.59
N PRO A 103 -8.21 -21.04 -17.86
CA PRO A 103 -6.82 -21.40 -17.59
C PRO A 103 -5.80 -20.61 -18.41
N GLN A 104 -6.19 -20.15 -19.61
CA GLN A 104 -5.34 -19.38 -20.53
C GLN A 104 -4.97 -18.00 -19.98
N SER A 105 -5.86 -17.39 -19.20
CA SER A 105 -5.71 -16.05 -18.62
C SER A 105 -5.57 -16.08 -17.10
N THR A 106 -5.23 -17.23 -16.52
CA THR A 106 -4.98 -17.39 -15.08
C THR A 106 -3.51 -17.73 -14.85
N TYR A 107 -2.82 -16.88 -14.10
CA TYR A 107 -1.37 -16.91 -13.95
C TYR A 107 -0.99 -17.21 -12.49
N ASN A 108 -0.34 -18.35 -12.27
CA ASN A 108 0.12 -18.86 -10.97
C ASN A 108 1.64 -19.03 -10.99
N PHE A 109 2.28 -19.22 -9.82
CA PHE A 109 3.71 -19.55 -9.71
C PHE A 109 4.65 -18.58 -10.47
N LEU A 110 4.25 -17.31 -10.59
CA LEU A 110 5.01 -16.30 -11.34
C LEU A 110 6.46 -16.14 -10.82
N LEU A 111 6.68 -16.34 -9.53
CA LEU A 111 8.01 -16.30 -8.93
C LEU A 111 8.99 -17.35 -9.47
N SER A 112 8.52 -18.50 -9.96
CA SER A 112 9.44 -19.47 -10.56
C SER A 112 9.98 -19.01 -11.91
N LEU A 113 9.35 -18.00 -12.51
CA LEU A 113 9.67 -17.47 -13.84
C LEU A 113 10.42 -16.14 -13.80
N ILE A 114 10.51 -15.49 -12.63
CA ILE A 114 11.18 -14.19 -12.50
C ILE A 114 12.67 -14.33 -12.84
N ALA A 115 13.18 -13.38 -13.64
CA ALA A 115 14.58 -13.35 -14.11
C ALA A 115 15.05 -14.62 -14.85
N ARG A 116 14.14 -15.47 -15.33
CA ARG A 116 14.45 -16.65 -16.13
C ARG A 116 14.53 -16.30 -17.62
N LYS A 117 15.53 -16.85 -18.32
CA LYS A 117 15.75 -16.65 -19.76
C LYS A 117 15.39 -17.90 -20.54
N GLU A 118 14.85 -17.72 -21.73
CA GLU A 118 14.49 -18.77 -22.68
C GLU A 118 15.54 -19.90 -22.71
N GLY A 119 15.08 -21.14 -22.60
CA GLY A 119 15.92 -22.33 -22.45
C GLY A 119 16.10 -22.83 -21.01
N ASP A 120 15.68 -22.08 -19.98
CA ASP A 120 15.70 -22.56 -18.59
C ASP A 120 14.64 -23.67 -18.33
N ASP A 121 15.02 -24.71 -17.61
CA ASP A 121 14.16 -25.84 -17.24
C ASP A 121 12.93 -25.43 -16.42
N ALA A 122 12.98 -24.25 -15.77
CA ALA A 122 11.85 -23.64 -15.08
C ALA A 122 10.62 -23.52 -16.01
N PHE A 123 10.80 -23.23 -17.30
CA PHE A 123 9.68 -23.12 -18.24
C PHE A 123 9.08 -24.46 -18.61
N THR A 124 9.91 -25.51 -18.71
CA THR A 124 9.43 -26.87 -18.97
C THR A 124 8.62 -27.36 -17.78
N THR A 125 9.09 -27.09 -16.56
CA THR A 125 8.35 -27.38 -15.33
C THR A 125 7.04 -26.60 -15.29
N PHE A 126 7.08 -25.30 -15.54
CA PHE A 126 5.90 -24.44 -15.58
C PHE A 126 4.86 -24.92 -16.61
N LYS A 127 5.29 -25.21 -17.85
CA LYS A 127 4.42 -25.71 -18.91
C LYS A 127 3.82 -27.08 -18.59
N LYS A 128 4.55 -27.95 -17.88
CA LYS A 128 4.01 -29.23 -17.40
C LYS A 128 2.94 -29.02 -16.33
N THR A 129 3.15 -28.09 -15.40
CA THR A 129 2.19 -27.78 -14.33
C THR A 129 0.97 -27.01 -14.84
N PHE A 130 1.17 -26.08 -15.78
CA PHE A 130 0.16 -25.19 -16.34
C PHE A 130 0.11 -25.29 -17.88
N PRO A 131 -0.30 -26.44 -18.43
CA PRO A 131 -0.22 -26.71 -19.87
C PRO A 131 -1.13 -25.81 -20.72
N PHE A 132 -2.12 -25.19 -20.09
CA PHE A 132 -3.11 -24.34 -20.73
C PHE A 132 -2.89 -22.85 -20.45
N THR A 133 -1.81 -22.44 -19.78
CA THR A 133 -1.55 -21.01 -19.59
C THR A 133 -0.82 -20.46 -20.81
N ALA A 134 -1.36 -19.41 -21.43
CA ALA A 134 -0.75 -18.79 -22.60
C ALA A 134 0.49 -17.98 -22.20
N PHE A 135 1.63 -18.24 -22.84
CA PHE A 135 2.84 -17.43 -22.67
C PHE A 135 3.69 -17.41 -23.95
N GLU A 136 4.46 -16.35 -24.10
CA GLU A 136 5.43 -16.11 -25.17
C GLU A 136 6.77 -15.71 -24.57
N PHE A 137 7.82 -15.60 -25.39
CA PHE A 137 9.10 -15.01 -24.99
C PHE A 137 9.26 -13.63 -25.61
N ASP A 138 9.76 -12.68 -24.82
CA ASP A 138 10.13 -11.35 -25.30
C ASP A 138 11.30 -11.44 -26.28
N ASP A 139 11.22 -10.75 -27.42
CA ASP A 139 12.27 -10.81 -28.44
C ASP A 139 13.63 -10.26 -27.98
N VAL A 140 13.62 -9.29 -27.06
CA VAL A 140 14.81 -8.55 -26.62
C VAL A 140 15.38 -9.15 -25.34
N ARG A 141 14.54 -9.31 -24.32
CA ARG A 141 14.91 -9.81 -22.98
C ARG A 141 15.00 -11.33 -22.93
N LYS A 142 14.36 -12.03 -23.86
CA LYS A 142 14.23 -13.49 -23.86
C LYS A 142 13.60 -14.03 -22.56
N THR A 143 12.75 -13.23 -21.91
CA THR A 143 12.01 -13.60 -20.70
C THR A 143 10.56 -13.89 -21.04
N VAL A 144 9.83 -14.58 -20.15
CA VAL A 144 8.41 -14.86 -20.37
C VAL A 144 7.56 -13.59 -20.36
N ILE A 145 6.61 -13.55 -21.28
CA ILE A 145 5.53 -12.58 -21.39
C ILE A 145 4.20 -13.32 -21.46
N PHE A 146 3.19 -12.79 -20.79
CA PHE A 146 1.82 -13.31 -20.79
C PHE A 146 0.93 -12.41 -21.67
N PRO A 147 0.50 -12.88 -22.85
CA PRO A 147 -0.43 -12.15 -23.68
C PRO A 147 -1.85 -12.24 -23.10
N TYR A 148 -2.56 -11.11 -23.12
CA TYR A 148 -4.00 -11.05 -22.85
C TYR A 148 -4.63 -9.99 -23.74
N LYS A 149 -5.48 -10.42 -24.67
CA LYS A 149 -6.05 -9.55 -25.72
C LYS A 149 -4.95 -8.80 -26.48
N GLU A 150 -4.98 -7.47 -26.49
CA GLU A 150 -4.00 -6.60 -27.16
C GLU A 150 -2.81 -6.22 -26.25
N GLU A 151 -2.83 -6.65 -24.98
CA GLU A 151 -1.80 -6.33 -24.00
C GLU A 151 -0.86 -7.51 -23.75
N LYS A 152 0.37 -7.18 -23.35
CA LYS A 152 1.43 -8.12 -23.01
C LYS A 152 1.98 -7.77 -21.64
N TYR A 153 1.94 -8.72 -20.71
CA TYR A 153 2.40 -8.52 -19.35
C TYR A 153 3.67 -9.31 -19.04
N ASN A 154 4.70 -8.62 -18.59
CA ASN A 154 5.88 -9.27 -18.01
C ASN A 154 5.55 -9.87 -16.64
N VAL A 155 6.36 -10.82 -16.20
CA VAL A 155 6.24 -11.46 -14.88
C VAL A 155 6.20 -10.42 -13.75
N GLU A 156 7.08 -9.43 -13.81
CA GLU A 156 7.19 -8.36 -12.81
C GLU A 156 5.93 -7.51 -12.75
N THR A 157 5.30 -7.24 -13.90
CA THR A 157 4.06 -6.46 -13.98
C THR A 157 2.91 -7.20 -13.30
N LEU A 158 2.76 -8.50 -13.56
CA LEU A 158 1.73 -9.31 -12.91
C LEU A 158 1.97 -9.41 -11.39
N LEU A 159 3.22 -9.60 -10.95
CA LEU A 159 3.58 -9.58 -9.54
C LEU A 159 3.27 -8.22 -8.90
N ALA A 160 3.55 -7.11 -9.59
CA ALA A 160 3.22 -5.77 -9.12
C ALA A 160 1.70 -5.58 -8.93
N MET A 161 0.87 -6.10 -9.84
CA MET A 161 -0.59 -6.07 -9.68
C MET A 161 -1.04 -6.86 -8.45
N ILE A 162 -0.44 -8.03 -8.20
CA ILE A 162 -0.74 -8.85 -7.02
C ILE A 162 -0.33 -8.12 -5.73
N LEU A 163 0.87 -7.52 -5.70
CA LEU A 163 1.36 -6.74 -4.56
C LEU A 163 0.52 -5.48 -4.31
N TRP A 164 0.05 -4.82 -5.37
CA TRP A 164 -0.89 -3.71 -5.25
C TRP A 164 -2.20 -4.15 -4.59
N ASN A 165 -2.76 -5.30 -4.99
CA ASN A 165 -3.95 -5.85 -4.35
C ASN A 165 -3.68 -6.26 -2.89
N ALA A 166 -2.52 -6.84 -2.59
CA ALA A 166 -2.11 -7.16 -1.21
C ALA A 166 -2.07 -5.91 -0.33
N LYS A 167 -1.53 -4.79 -0.85
CA LYS A 167 -1.58 -3.49 -0.18
C LYS A 167 -3.01 -3.05 0.06
N LYS A 168 -3.90 -3.14 -0.94
CA LYS A 168 -5.31 -2.72 -0.81
C LYS A 168 -6.08 -3.53 0.24
N VAL A 169 -5.88 -4.84 0.29
CA VAL A 169 -6.45 -5.71 1.32
C VAL A 169 -5.94 -5.29 2.71
N THR A 170 -4.65 -4.96 2.80
CA THR A 170 -4.02 -4.57 4.07
C THR A 170 -4.49 -3.21 4.55
N GLU A 171 -4.64 -2.22 3.67
CA GLU A 171 -5.21 -0.90 3.99
C GLU A 171 -6.64 -1.04 4.52
N ALA A 172 -7.46 -1.88 3.88
CA ALA A 172 -8.83 -2.17 4.33
C ALA A 172 -8.86 -2.88 5.70
N TYR A 173 -7.96 -3.84 5.93
CA TYR A 173 -7.82 -4.51 7.23
C TYR A 173 -7.29 -3.57 8.32
N ALA A 174 -6.40 -2.64 7.96
CA ALA A 174 -5.77 -1.72 8.89
C ALA A 174 -6.66 -0.51 9.25
N ASP A 175 -7.67 -0.22 8.44
CA ASP A 175 -8.51 0.99 8.43
C ASP A 175 -7.68 2.28 8.35
N GLN A 176 -6.57 2.23 7.62
CA GLN A 176 -5.65 3.35 7.43
C GLN A 176 -4.72 3.10 6.24
N THR A 177 -4.01 4.16 5.82
CA THR A 177 -2.93 4.01 4.82
C THR A 177 -1.75 3.27 5.43
N VAL A 178 -1.16 2.37 4.65
CA VAL A 178 -0.06 1.50 5.10
C VAL A 178 1.18 1.77 4.26
N LYS A 179 2.32 1.95 4.93
CA LYS A 179 3.62 2.04 4.27
C LYS A 179 4.11 0.61 3.99
N VAL A 180 4.47 0.36 2.73
CA VAL A 180 5.03 -0.93 2.31
C VAL A 180 6.51 -0.96 2.67
N SER A 181 6.93 -1.97 3.42
CA SER A 181 8.34 -2.30 3.61
C SER A 181 8.58 -3.70 3.06
N PHE A 182 9.52 -3.83 2.13
CA PHE A 182 10.00 -5.14 1.68
C PHE A 182 11.09 -5.58 2.66
N ILE A 183 10.98 -6.79 3.20
CA ILE A 183 11.96 -7.42 4.10
C ILE A 183 12.48 -8.67 3.40
#